data_AF-A0A7S0X8Q6-F1
#
_entry.id   AF-A0A7S0X8Q6-F1
#
_cell.length_a   1.000
_cell.length_b   1.000
_cell.length_c   1.000
_cell.angle_alpha   90.00
_cell.angle_beta   90.00
_cell.angle_gamma   90.00
#
_symmetry.space_group_name_H-M   'P 1'
#
loop_
_entity.id
_entity.type
_entity.pdbx_description
1 polymer ?
#
loop_
_entity_poly.entity_id
_entity_poly.type
_entity_poly.pdbx_seq_one_letter_code
_entity_poly.pdbx_strand_id
1 'polypeptide(L)'
;MASTGRASKGNGAPPLLCRLVALQVGVALVTTASIVADVHQDTPFVVASKSMFNDMFFGQNDITRKGNRGFLYDIDDCIKSVNNSVASYYNLPHTALNAIDVTSKPVRLEVKSFDDVPKVKYKDGNGGAFQHATYEMESKVYNISSPEVQWLELVGVQSEKEKRRFFNTLVQMELVFDVRTMHREMDHFQLFDFELSVLYNLASRGGRIEMLVNVKGTHVHLASWHWEVLSAAVVIALCTASQLLVLRNMRAPVAGRGGGSGGMGDIAGVPRFNLSRDFVLAMTVGNAANILGAGLDFCQHTGALSTGRDITRAVLGVGCFLAWTSLIQHFERLPPYDTAWIAVHKGLPVVMRFAVGAAPLLLGFACLGMGLFSEVTDKFSSLENALMTLFSVMNGDVILETSRELHKGALGDLYLVCFVAVFIFVIMSVFISIIQDAYVQAKVATGGGAGMMAAGLRRPGWSRGDQPTFQIRGEGAGATAGTGTGGGGPAAMRPSSGSGGGGGGDDRYRGSLGGGDDLSVVQLAARLTDLMGEMRAMMAEAEGLHAALVEAIVGGCASGPSRGGGGGGGG
;
A
#
# COMPACT_ATOMS: atom_id res chain seq x y z
N MET A 1 -49.64 -47.25 23.80
CA MET A 1 -48.75 -47.22 24.97
C MET A 1 -47.32 -47.47 24.50
N ALA A 2 -46.38 -46.87 25.21
CA ALA A 2 -45.11 -46.32 24.76
C ALA A 2 -43.94 -47.31 24.52
N SER A 3 -42.84 -46.71 24.03
CA SER A 3 -41.41 -47.11 24.09
C SER A 3 -40.87 -47.84 22.85
N THR A 4 -39.75 -47.48 22.23
CA THR A 4 -38.74 -46.42 22.46
C THR A 4 -37.91 -46.32 21.17
N GLY A 5 -38.19 -45.33 20.33
CA GLY A 5 -37.36 -45.00 19.17
C GLY A 5 -36.19 -44.13 19.61
N ARG A 6 -34.99 -44.71 19.65
CA ARG A 6 -33.74 -44.06 20.05
C ARG A 6 -33.41 -42.93 19.06
N ALA A 7 -33.68 -41.69 19.45
CA ALA A 7 -33.24 -40.50 18.73
C ALA A 7 -31.71 -40.42 18.78
N SER A 8 -31.07 -40.83 17.70
CA SER A 8 -29.68 -40.47 17.42
C SER A 8 -29.62 -38.97 17.12
N LYS A 9 -29.33 -38.16 18.14
CA LYS A 9 -28.86 -36.78 17.96
C LYS A 9 -27.54 -36.82 17.19
N GLY A 10 -27.63 -36.72 15.86
CA GLY A 10 -26.50 -36.39 15.02
C GLY A 10 -26.11 -34.94 15.32
N ASN A 11 -25.08 -34.72 16.13
CA ASN A 11 -24.41 -33.43 16.25
C ASN A 11 -23.85 -33.06 14.87
N GLY A 12 -24.62 -32.28 14.12
CA GLY A 12 -24.26 -31.79 12.79
C GLY A 12 -23.10 -30.81 12.87
N ALA A 13 -21.88 -31.34 12.78
CA ALA A 13 -20.72 -30.53 12.47
C ALA A 13 -20.95 -29.78 11.14
N PRO A 14 -20.76 -28.45 11.07
CA PRO A 14 -20.85 -27.75 9.80
C PRO A 14 -19.81 -28.35 8.83
N PRO A 15 -20.11 -28.39 7.52
CA PRO A 15 -19.20 -28.95 6.52
C PRO A 15 -17.84 -28.25 6.63
N LEU A 16 -16.74 -29.01 6.44
CA LEU A 16 -15.38 -28.53 6.69
C LEU A 16 -15.03 -27.21 5.96
N LEU A 17 -15.68 -26.95 4.84
CA LEU A 17 -15.63 -25.67 4.13
C LEU A 17 -16.18 -24.51 4.97
N CYS A 18 -17.36 -24.64 5.59
CA CYS A 18 -17.92 -23.59 6.44
C CYS A 18 -17.01 -23.31 7.64
N ARG A 19 -16.33 -24.33 8.18
CA ARG A 19 -15.33 -24.16 9.26
C ARG A 19 -14.10 -23.40 8.79
N LEU A 20 -13.60 -23.72 7.59
CA LEU A 20 -12.46 -23.02 6.98
C LEU A 20 -12.79 -21.54 6.75
N VAL A 21 -13.96 -21.26 6.15
CA VAL A 21 -14.43 -19.89 5.87
C VAL A 21 -14.61 -19.10 7.16
N ALA A 22 -15.33 -19.67 8.14
CA ALA A 22 -15.54 -19.01 9.42
C ALA A 22 -14.23 -18.69 10.13
N LEU A 23 -13.25 -19.61 10.06
CA LEU A 23 -11.95 -19.40 10.66
C LEU A 23 -11.12 -18.34 9.92
N GLN A 24 -11.21 -18.27 8.59
CA GLN A 24 -10.52 -17.25 7.79
C GLN A 24 -11.10 -15.86 7.97
N VAL A 25 -12.43 -15.76 8.05
CA VAL A 25 -13.11 -14.51 8.43
C VAL A 25 -12.69 -14.12 9.85
N GLY A 26 -12.65 -15.08 10.78
CA GLY A 26 -12.16 -14.86 12.14
C GLY A 26 -10.72 -14.35 12.18
N VAL A 27 -9.80 -14.96 11.41
CA VAL A 27 -8.42 -14.48 11.28
C VAL A 27 -8.40 -13.05 10.76
N ALA A 28 -9.09 -12.75 9.65
CA ALA A 28 -9.08 -11.41 9.05
C ALA A 28 -9.64 -10.34 10.01
N LEU A 29 -10.74 -10.63 10.71
CA LEU A 29 -11.34 -9.71 11.68
C LEU A 29 -10.43 -9.48 12.88
N VAL A 30 -9.88 -10.55 13.47
CA VAL A 30 -9.01 -10.43 14.64
C VAL A 30 -7.70 -9.73 14.30
N THR A 31 -7.05 -10.05 13.17
CA THR A 31 -5.83 -9.34 12.76
C THR A 31 -6.11 -7.86 12.45
N THR A 32 -7.28 -7.55 11.90
CA THR A 32 -7.71 -6.16 11.69
C THR A 32 -7.91 -5.43 13.01
N ALA A 33 -8.64 -6.04 13.96
CA ALA A 33 -8.86 -5.46 15.27
C ALA A 33 -7.55 -5.23 16.04
N SER A 34 -6.61 -6.17 15.99
CA SER A 34 -5.28 -6.02 16.58
C SER A 34 -4.50 -4.83 15.98
N ILE A 35 -4.48 -4.69 14.65
CA ILE A 35 -3.80 -3.56 13.99
C ILE A 35 -4.47 -2.24 14.31
N VAL A 36 -5.80 -2.18 14.30
CA VAL A 36 -6.54 -0.94 14.60
C VAL A 36 -6.30 -0.51 16.06
N ALA A 37 -6.28 -1.46 17.00
CA ALA A 37 -5.97 -1.18 18.39
C ALA A 37 -4.55 -0.62 18.58
N ASP A 38 -3.53 -1.29 17.99
CA ASP A 38 -2.13 -0.84 18.02
C ASP A 38 -1.96 0.57 17.41
N VAL A 39 -2.61 0.82 16.27
CA VAL A 39 -2.55 2.13 15.60
C VAL A 39 -3.25 3.21 16.44
N HIS A 40 -4.43 2.93 17.01
CA HIS A 40 -5.18 3.91 17.78
C HIS A 40 -4.45 4.34 19.06
N GLN A 41 -3.78 3.41 19.72
CA GLN A 41 -3.08 3.65 21.00
C GLN A 41 -1.80 4.48 20.82
N ASP A 42 -1.04 4.24 19.74
CA ASP A 42 0.31 4.80 19.64
C ASP A 42 0.46 5.93 18.62
N THR A 43 -0.30 5.85 17.52
CA THR A 43 -0.08 6.71 16.35
C THR A 43 -0.33 8.19 16.66
N PRO A 44 -1.42 8.58 17.37
CA PRO A 44 -1.66 9.99 17.68
C PRO A 44 -0.50 10.62 18.45
N PHE A 45 0.03 9.90 19.45
CA PHE A 45 1.14 10.36 20.26
C PHE A 45 2.45 10.43 19.48
N VAL A 46 2.79 9.39 18.71
CA VAL A 46 4.04 9.34 17.94
C VAL A 46 4.03 10.40 16.83
N VAL A 47 2.91 10.60 16.14
CA VAL A 47 2.79 11.62 15.08
C VAL A 47 2.87 13.03 15.68
N ALA A 48 2.16 13.30 16.77
CA ALA A 48 2.23 14.59 17.45
C ALA A 48 3.65 14.88 17.96
N SER A 49 4.31 13.91 18.59
CA SER A 49 5.68 14.03 19.09
C SER A 49 6.69 14.26 17.95
N LYS A 50 6.58 13.50 16.86
CA LYS A 50 7.41 13.71 15.66
C LYS A 50 7.24 15.11 15.08
N SER A 51 6.00 15.61 14.98
CA SER A 51 5.73 16.97 14.50
C SER A 51 6.32 18.03 15.45
N MET A 52 6.13 17.86 16.76
CA MET A 52 6.66 18.75 17.79
C MET A 52 8.19 18.85 17.71
N PHE A 53 8.90 17.73 17.66
CA PHE A 53 10.36 17.75 17.55
C PHE A 53 10.82 18.39 16.24
N ASN A 54 10.11 18.12 15.13
CA ASN A 54 10.44 18.70 13.84
C ASN A 54 10.33 20.24 13.88
N ASP A 55 9.22 20.76 14.40
CA ASP A 55 8.99 22.20 14.49
C ASP A 55 9.86 22.87 15.55
N MET A 56 10.27 22.16 16.61
CA MET A 56 11.21 22.68 17.60
C MET A 56 12.59 22.96 16.99
N PHE A 57 13.14 22.01 16.23
CA PHE A 57 14.47 22.18 15.61
C PHE A 57 14.45 23.12 14.40
N PHE A 58 13.34 23.20 13.66
CA PHE A 58 13.23 24.10 12.51
C PHE A 58 12.66 25.49 12.82
N GLY A 59 11.82 25.63 13.85
CA GLY A 59 10.97 26.81 14.06
C GLY A 59 11.62 28.00 14.77
N GLN A 60 12.86 27.87 15.26
CA GLN A 60 13.53 28.93 16.01
C GLN A 60 14.43 29.86 15.19
N ASN A 61 14.65 29.59 13.90
CA ASN A 61 15.69 30.24 13.11
C ASN A 61 15.19 30.74 11.75
N ASP A 62 15.96 31.62 11.10
CA ASP A 62 15.85 32.01 9.68
C ASP A 62 16.16 30.84 8.71
N ILE A 63 15.71 29.62 9.03
CA ILE A 63 15.88 28.43 8.19
C ILE A 63 14.80 28.45 7.13
N THR A 64 15.22 28.45 5.86
CA THR A 64 14.26 28.32 4.75
C THR A 64 13.80 26.86 4.66
N ARG A 65 12.52 26.59 4.91
CA ARG A 65 11.95 25.22 4.92
C ARG A 65 11.33 24.86 3.57
N LYS A 66 11.66 23.67 3.04
CA LYS A 66 10.96 23.03 1.91
C LYS A 66 10.57 21.61 2.32
N GLY A 67 9.32 21.42 2.75
CA GLY A 67 8.84 20.14 3.29
C GLY A 67 9.57 19.75 4.58
N ASN A 68 10.24 18.60 4.57
CA ASN A 68 11.02 18.09 5.71
C ASN A 68 12.53 18.41 5.64
N ARG A 69 12.91 19.35 4.78
CA ARG A 69 14.29 19.82 4.61
C ARG A 69 14.39 21.31 4.96
N GLY A 70 15.39 21.66 5.75
CA GLY A 70 15.79 23.03 6.02
C GLY A 70 17.03 23.41 5.21
N PHE A 71 17.12 24.67 4.79
CA PHE A 71 18.30 25.20 4.12
C PHE A 71 18.90 26.36 4.91
N LEU A 72 20.20 26.31 5.09
CA LEU A 72 21.03 27.35 5.71
C LEU A 72 22.07 27.82 4.68
N TYR A 73 22.32 29.13 4.63
CA TYR A 73 23.22 29.73 3.65
C TYR A 73 24.51 30.28 4.27
N ASP A 74 24.46 30.68 5.55
CA ASP A 74 25.59 31.29 6.24
C ASP A 74 26.18 30.39 7.33
N ILE A 75 27.50 30.53 7.53
CA ILE A 75 28.24 29.82 8.58
C ILE A 75 27.74 30.21 9.96
N ASP A 76 27.48 31.50 10.17
CA ASP A 76 27.00 32.00 11.47
C ASP A 76 25.60 31.48 11.79
N ASP A 77 24.74 31.33 10.79
CA ASP A 77 23.41 30.75 10.97
C ASP A 77 23.47 29.26 11.24
N CYS A 78 24.44 28.54 10.66
CA CYS A 78 24.72 27.16 11.04
C CYS A 78 25.15 27.06 12.51
N ILE A 79 26.04 27.93 12.98
CA ILE A 79 26.51 27.93 14.37
C ILE A 79 25.35 28.26 15.32
N LYS A 80 24.56 29.29 15.01
CA LYS A 80 23.33 29.62 15.76
C LYS A 80 22.36 28.44 15.79
N SER A 81 22.16 27.76 14.67
CA SER A 81 21.26 26.60 14.57
C SER A 81 21.70 25.45 15.49
N VAL A 82 23.00 25.14 15.51
CA VAL A 82 23.55 24.11 16.41
C VAL A 82 23.37 24.53 17.87
N ASN A 83 23.75 25.76 18.21
CA ASN A 83 23.63 26.27 19.59
C ASN A 83 22.17 26.25 20.06
N ASN A 84 21.24 26.69 19.22
CA ASN A 84 19.80 26.71 19.53
C ASN A 84 19.24 25.29 19.65
N SER A 85 19.71 24.34 18.83
CA SER A 85 19.30 22.93 18.93
C SER A 85 19.75 22.30 20.25
N VAL A 86 21.00 22.54 20.65
CA VAL A 86 21.57 22.06 21.91
C VAL A 86 20.90 22.72 23.11
N ALA A 87 20.73 24.04 23.08
CA ALA A 87 20.05 24.79 24.14
C ALA A 87 18.58 24.37 24.30
N SER A 88 17.87 24.18 23.18
CA SER A 88 16.49 23.68 23.19
C SER A 88 16.39 22.29 23.79
N TYR A 89 17.33 21.39 23.46
CA TYR A 89 17.36 20.04 24.05
C TYR A 89 17.50 20.06 25.57
N TYR A 90 18.46 20.83 26.11
CA TYR A 90 18.64 20.91 27.57
C TYR A 90 17.50 21.65 28.28
N ASN A 91 16.79 22.55 27.59
CA ASN A 91 15.61 23.24 28.11
C ASN A 91 14.30 22.47 27.90
N LEU A 92 14.31 21.30 27.25
CA LEU A 92 13.11 20.48 27.01
C LEU A 92 12.30 20.19 28.28
N PRO A 93 12.90 19.80 29.43
CA PRO A 93 12.13 19.50 30.63
C PRO A 93 11.33 20.70 31.18
N HIS A 94 11.73 21.92 30.83
CA HIS A 94 11.09 23.15 31.30
C HIS A 94 10.15 23.79 30.28
N THR A 95 10.35 23.50 28.99
CA THR A 95 9.63 24.16 27.88
C THR A 95 8.61 23.25 27.21
N ALA A 96 8.80 21.93 27.26
CA ALA A 96 7.89 20.99 26.65
C ALA A 96 6.57 20.89 27.43
N LEU A 97 5.46 20.78 26.70
CA LEU A 97 4.14 20.52 27.28
C LEU A 97 4.01 19.09 27.83
N ASN A 98 4.79 18.15 27.27
CA ASN A 98 4.78 16.75 27.68
C ASN A 98 5.80 16.52 28.81
N ALA A 99 5.58 15.45 29.60
CA ALA A 99 6.57 14.97 30.53
C ALA A 99 7.75 14.36 29.74
N ILE A 100 8.78 15.17 29.55
CA ILE A 100 10.00 14.80 28.84
C ILE A 100 11.14 14.72 29.85
N ASP A 101 11.75 13.55 29.93
CA ASP A 101 12.97 13.31 30.68
C ASP A 101 14.16 13.28 29.71
N VAL A 102 15.08 14.21 29.90
CA VAL A 102 16.34 14.23 29.16
C VAL A 102 17.19 13.12 29.74
N THR A 103 17.44 12.08 28.95
CA THR A 103 18.23 10.93 29.42
C THR A 103 19.61 11.45 29.82
N SER A 104 20.21 10.93 30.88
CA SER A 104 21.55 11.33 31.39
C SER A 104 22.72 11.15 30.41
N LYS A 105 22.43 10.80 29.15
CA LYS A 105 23.40 10.65 28.07
C LYS A 105 23.75 12.03 27.50
N PRO A 106 25.03 12.31 27.22
CA PRO A 106 25.42 13.54 26.54
C PRO A 106 24.91 13.55 25.09
N VAL A 107 24.72 14.75 24.54
CA VAL A 107 24.42 14.93 23.11
C VAL A 107 25.63 14.49 22.31
N ARG A 108 25.43 13.60 21.34
CA ARG A 108 26.51 13.13 20.47
C ARG A 108 26.57 14.00 19.23
N LEU A 109 27.73 14.59 18.98
CA LEU A 109 28.05 15.35 17.78
C LEU A 109 29.01 14.51 16.93
N GLU A 110 28.52 13.96 15.82
CA GLU A 110 29.36 13.29 14.83
C GLU A 110 29.75 14.28 13.73
N VAL A 111 31.05 14.44 13.52
CA VAL A 111 31.62 15.33 12.51
C VAL A 111 32.42 14.51 11.52
N LYS A 112 32.02 14.58 10.25
CA LYS A 112 32.74 14.00 9.13
C LYS A 112 33.44 15.10 8.35
N SER A 113 34.77 15.03 8.28
CA SER A 113 35.59 16.03 7.62
C SER A 113 36.76 15.40 6.86
N PHE A 114 37.27 16.11 5.87
CA PHE A 114 38.53 15.75 5.21
C PHE A 114 39.74 16.12 6.06
N ASP A 115 40.82 15.35 5.94
CA ASP A 115 42.07 15.55 6.68
C ASP A 115 42.78 16.88 6.39
N ASP A 116 42.64 17.38 5.15
CA ASP A 116 43.10 18.70 4.77
C ASP A 116 42.09 19.42 3.88
N VAL A 117 42.22 20.74 3.79
CA VAL A 117 41.36 21.59 2.96
C VAL A 117 41.51 21.15 1.50
N PRO A 118 40.42 20.75 0.83
CA PRO A 118 40.49 20.42 -0.58
C PRO A 118 40.91 21.64 -1.38
N LYS A 119 42.13 21.60 -1.92
CA LYS A 119 42.70 22.67 -2.74
C LYS A 119 42.64 22.22 -4.18
N VAL A 120 41.75 22.84 -4.95
CA VAL A 120 41.85 22.78 -6.40
C VAL A 120 42.95 23.76 -6.80
N LYS A 121 44.13 23.24 -7.18
CA LYS A 121 45.12 24.06 -7.89
C LYS A 121 44.60 24.27 -9.31
N TYR A 122 44.05 25.45 -9.57
CA TYR A 122 43.82 25.89 -10.95
C TYR A 122 45.21 26.06 -11.57
N LYS A 123 45.53 25.25 -12.59
CA LYS A 123 46.70 25.51 -13.43
C LYS A 123 46.32 26.64 -14.37
N ASP A 124 47.07 27.72 -14.30
CA ASP A 124 46.97 28.85 -15.23
C ASP A 124 47.00 28.33 -16.68
N GLY A 125 45.91 28.54 -17.42
CA GLY A 125 45.79 28.62 -18.88
C GLY A 125 46.28 27.45 -19.77
N ASN A 126 47.07 26.49 -19.29
CA ASN A 126 47.86 25.59 -20.12
C ASN A 126 47.51 24.11 -19.87
N GLY A 127 46.24 23.76 -20.09
CA GLY A 127 45.73 22.45 -20.55
C GLY A 127 46.19 21.12 -19.91
N GLY A 128 46.99 21.11 -18.85
CA GLY A 128 47.51 19.88 -18.24
C GLY A 128 46.56 19.27 -17.22
N ALA A 129 46.44 17.94 -17.23
CA ALA A 129 45.57 17.16 -16.35
C ALA A 129 45.69 17.55 -14.86
N PHE A 130 44.53 17.61 -14.19
CA PHE A 130 44.39 17.89 -12.76
C PHE A 130 45.14 16.84 -11.93
N GLN A 131 46.03 17.28 -11.02
CA GLN A 131 46.49 16.42 -9.94
C GLN A 131 45.43 16.46 -8.84
N HIS A 132 44.61 15.41 -8.74
CA HIS A 132 43.76 15.19 -7.57
C HIS A 132 44.66 14.76 -6.41
N ALA A 133 44.70 15.57 -5.35
CA ALA A 133 45.14 15.07 -4.06
C ALA A 133 44.04 14.14 -3.54
N THR A 134 44.42 12.93 -3.13
CA THR A 134 43.50 12.01 -2.45
C THR A 134 43.31 12.53 -1.02
N TYR A 135 42.05 12.74 -0.62
CA TYR A 135 41.69 13.15 0.73
C TYR A 135 41.01 11.95 1.40
N GLU A 136 41.50 11.53 2.56
CA GLU A 136 40.77 10.59 3.40
C GLU A 136 39.71 11.35 4.23
N MET A 137 38.63 10.64 4.56
CA MET A 137 37.53 11.18 5.36
C MET A 137 37.64 10.60 6.77
N GLU A 138 37.79 11.47 7.75
CA GLU A 138 37.75 11.12 9.17
C GLU A 138 36.35 11.39 9.73
N SER A 139 35.84 10.46 10.53
CA SER A 139 34.67 10.68 11.39
C SER A 139 35.12 10.80 12.85
N LYS A 140 34.76 11.89 13.51
CA LYS A 140 35.05 12.16 14.92
C LYS A 140 33.74 12.36 15.68
N VAL A 141 33.64 11.77 16.86
CA VAL A 141 32.47 11.88 17.74
C VAL A 141 32.84 12.67 18.98
N TYR A 142 32.05 13.69 19.27
CA TYR A 142 32.19 14.58 20.43
C TYR A 142 30.96 14.47 21.32
N ASN A 143 31.14 14.55 22.63
CA ASN A 143 30.04 14.49 23.60
C ASN A 143 29.87 15.86 24.24
N ILE A 144 28.68 16.44 24.09
CA ILE A 144 28.29 17.69 24.74
C ILE A 144 27.48 17.31 25.97
N SER A 145 27.96 17.68 27.16
CA SER A 145 27.33 17.31 28.43
C SER A 145 26.51 18.44 29.07
N SER A 146 26.70 19.68 28.64
CA SER A 146 26.05 20.87 29.19
C SER A 146 25.84 21.93 28.10
N PRO A 147 24.78 22.75 28.18
CA PRO A 147 24.52 23.84 27.23
C PRO A 147 25.61 24.94 27.25
N GLU A 148 26.37 25.07 28.33
CA GLU A 148 27.44 26.06 28.46
C GLU A 148 28.70 25.69 27.66
N VAL A 149 28.83 24.42 27.26
CA VAL A 149 29.99 23.94 26.51
C VAL A 149 29.86 24.41 25.06
N GLN A 150 30.76 25.30 24.63
CA GLN A 150 30.85 25.68 23.23
C GLN A 150 31.35 24.49 22.41
N TRP A 151 30.48 23.95 21.56
CA TRP A 151 30.82 22.81 20.71
C TRP A 151 31.99 23.10 19.76
N LEU A 152 32.17 24.37 19.35
CA LEU A 152 33.32 24.81 18.54
C LEU A 152 34.65 24.57 19.26
N GLU A 153 34.72 24.83 20.57
CA GLU A 153 35.93 24.59 21.36
C GLU A 153 36.23 23.09 21.49
N LEU A 154 35.20 22.23 21.62
CA LEU A 154 35.37 20.77 21.63
C LEU A 154 35.97 20.24 20.33
N VAL A 155 35.60 20.85 19.21
CA VAL A 155 36.12 20.50 17.88
C VAL A 155 37.50 21.13 17.62
N GLY A 156 37.99 21.98 18.54
CA GLY A 156 39.31 22.62 18.45
C GLY A 156 39.31 23.89 17.59
N VAL A 157 38.17 24.56 17.46
CA VAL A 157 38.01 25.81 16.71
C VAL A 157 37.92 26.98 17.69
N GLN A 158 38.96 27.81 17.76
CA GLN A 158 38.98 29.01 18.62
C GLN A 158 39.21 30.31 17.84
N SER A 159 39.83 30.24 16.66
CA SER A 159 40.06 31.39 15.78
C SER A 159 39.10 31.43 14.59
N GLU A 160 38.75 32.62 14.10
CA GLU A 160 38.01 32.81 12.83
C GLU A 160 38.69 32.10 11.64
N LYS A 161 40.03 32.03 11.64
CA LYS A 161 40.78 31.32 10.60
C LYS A 161 40.56 29.80 10.67
N GLU A 162 40.46 29.25 11.88
CA GLU A 162 40.19 27.83 12.12
C GLU A 162 38.73 27.50 11.81
N LYS A 163 37.80 28.39 12.15
CA LYS A 163 36.39 28.28 11.79
C LYS A 163 36.23 28.17 10.28
N ARG A 164 36.87 29.06 9.52
CA ARG A 164 36.82 28.97 8.05
C ARG A 164 37.48 27.69 7.52
N ARG A 165 38.58 27.25 8.13
CA ARG A 165 39.25 25.99 7.76
C ARG A 165 38.34 24.79 7.99
N PHE A 166 37.66 24.74 9.14
CA PHE A 166 36.74 23.69 9.54
C PHE A 166 35.57 23.53 8.55
N PHE A 167 34.85 24.62 8.24
CA PHE A 167 33.74 24.55 7.28
C PHE A 167 34.21 24.19 5.86
N ASN A 168 35.46 24.47 5.50
CA ASN A 168 36.02 24.06 4.21
C ASN A 168 36.37 22.56 4.14
N THR A 169 36.63 21.90 5.28
CA THR A 169 36.90 20.46 5.36
C THR A 169 35.65 19.65 5.71
N LEU A 170 34.63 20.28 6.30
CA LEU A 170 33.38 19.65 6.72
C LEU A 170 32.60 19.05 5.54
N VAL A 171 32.14 17.82 5.72
CA VAL A 171 31.29 17.09 4.77
C VAL A 171 29.89 16.94 5.35
N GLN A 172 29.80 16.50 6.60
CA GLN A 172 28.55 16.25 7.29
C GLN A 172 28.74 16.45 8.79
N MET A 173 27.72 16.97 9.44
CA MET A 173 27.65 17.07 10.89
C MET A 173 26.29 16.52 11.35
N GLU A 174 26.27 15.68 12.37
CA GLU A 174 25.04 15.07 12.89
C GLU A 174 24.98 15.22 14.40
N LEU A 175 23.88 15.79 14.91
CA LEU A 175 23.59 15.87 16.33
C LEU A 175 22.58 14.79 16.67
N VAL A 176 22.94 13.89 17.57
CA VAL A 176 22.07 12.82 18.06
C VAL A 176 21.69 13.08 19.51
N PHE A 177 20.39 13.16 19.74
CA PHE A 177 19.77 13.41 21.03
C PHE A 177 18.93 12.21 21.45
N ASP A 178 19.08 11.76 22.68
CA ASP A 178 18.24 10.70 23.27
C ASP A 178 17.25 11.36 24.24
N VAL A 179 15.96 11.20 23.97
CA VAL A 179 14.89 11.77 24.79
C VAL A 179 13.98 10.64 25.26
N ARG A 180 13.67 10.61 26.55
CA ARG A 180 12.64 9.72 27.09
C ARG A 180 11.38 10.54 27.35
N THR A 181 10.24 10.05 26.89
CA THR A 181 8.95 10.69 27.13
C THR A 181 7.96 9.69 27.67
N MET A 182 6.99 10.20 28.42
CA MET A 182 5.92 9.38 28.98
C MET A 182 4.61 9.71 28.28
N HIS A 183 4.06 8.73 27.57
CA HIS A 183 2.70 8.79 27.03
C HIS A 183 1.72 8.37 28.12
N ARG A 184 0.67 9.18 28.31
CA ARG A 184 -0.40 8.92 29.29
C ARG A 184 -1.74 8.98 28.59
N GLU A 185 -2.36 7.82 28.41
CA GLU A 185 -3.71 7.70 27.86
C GLU A 185 -4.55 6.80 28.75
N MET A 186 -5.65 7.35 29.29
CA MET A 186 -6.75 6.62 29.95
C MET A 186 -6.29 5.42 30.84
N ASP A 187 -5.37 5.69 31.78
CA ASP A 187 -4.76 4.76 32.76
C ASP A 187 -3.61 3.84 32.30
N HIS A 188 -3.19 3.89 31.03
CA HIS A 188 -2.00 3.19 30.56
C HIS A 188 -0.78 4.14 30.44
N PHE A 189 0.32 3.78 31.11
CA PHE A 189 1.57 4.53 31.07
C PHE A 189 2.56 3.81 30.15
N GLN A 190 2.93 4.46 29.05
CA GLN A 190 3.96 3.95 28.15
C GLN A 190 5.15 4.89 28.11
N LEU A 191 6.35 4.30 28.20
CA LEU A 191 7.59 5.02 28.01
C LEU A 191 8.02 4.92 26.55
N PHE A 192 8.44 6.05 25.99
CA PHE A 192 8.98 6.16 24.65
C PHE A 192 10.38 6.74 24.70
N ASP A 193 11.34 6.00 24.19
CA ASP A 193 12.69 6.47 23.91
C ASP A 193 12.75 6.95 22.46
N PHE A 194 12.91 8.25 22.28
CA PHE A 194 13.10 8.92 21.00
C PHE A 194 14.58 9.19 20.77
N GLU A 195 15.12 8.68 19.67
CA GLU A 195 16.41 9.07 19.11
C GLU A 195 16.13 10.16 18.04
N LEU A 196 16.52 11.39 18.35
CA LEU A 196 16.41 12.54 17.45
C LEU A 196 17.77 12.76 16.79
N SER A 197 17.82 12.76 15.47
CA SER A 197 19.03 13.07 14.70
C SER A 197 18.79 14.33 13.88
N VAL A 198 19.64 15.33 14.06
CA VAL A 198 19.65 16.56 13.27
C VAL A 198 20.92 16.55 12.43
N LEU A 199 20.74 16.33 11.13
CA LEU A 199 21.79 16.12 10.16
C LEU A 199 21.99 17.39 9.33
N TYR A 200 23.19 17.92 9.32
CA TYR A 200 23.66 19.04 8.52
C TYR A 200 24.59 18.50 7.41
N ASN A 201 24.10 18.46 6.18
CA ASN A 201 24.80 17.92 5.03
C ASN A 201 25.44 19.05 4.19
N LEU A 202 26.76 18.99 4.04
CA LEU A 202 27.56 19.89 3.20
C LEU A 202 28.21 19.17 2.00
N ALA A 203 27.90 17.89 1.78
CA ALA A 203 28.56 17.06 0.78
C ALA A 203 28.45 17.62 -0.65
N SER A 204 27.34 18.29 -0.99
CA SER A 204 27.12 18.87 -2.32
C SER A 204 27.96 20.11 -2.61
N ARG A 205 28.51 20.79 -1.58
CA ARG A 205 29.25 22.06 -1.67
C ARG A 205 28.56 23.15 -2.52
N GLY A 206 27.23 23.08 -2.65
CA GLY A 206 26.44 23.99 -3.48
C GLY A 206 26.20 25.39 -2.88
N GLY A 207 27.00 25.82 -1.91
CA GLY A 207 26.81 27.10 -1.21
C GLY A 207 25.62 27.13 -0.23
N ARG A 208 25.07 25.96 0.11
CA ARG A 208 24.02 25.79 1.12
C ARG A 208 24.27 24.55 1.96
N ILE A 209 23.78 24.56 3.19
CA ILE A 209 23.79 23.43 4.11
C ILE A 209 22.36 22.87 4.15
N GLU A 210 22.21 21.58 3.85
CA GLU A 210 20.92 20.90 3.92
C GLU A 210 20.74 20.29 5.31
N MET A 211 19.72 20.75 6.03
CA MET A 211 19.35 20.29 7.36
C MET A 211 18.19 19.29 7.28
N LEU A 212 18.34 18.15 7.91
CA LEU A 212 17.36 17.06 7.97
C LEU A 212 17.15 16.65 9.43
N VAL A 213 15.90 16.64 9.87
CA VAL A 213 15.54 16.14 11.21
C VAL A 213 14.92 14.76 11.05
N ASN A 214 15.53 13.77 11.68
CA ASN A 214 15.06 12.41 11.74
C ASN A 214 14.66 12.07 13.17
N VAL A 215 13.46 11.52 13.36
CA VAL A 215 12.92 11.18 14.67
C VAL A 215 12.54 9.71 14.67
N LYS A 216 13.30 8.91 15.40
CA LYS A 216 13.03 7.48 15.58
C LYS A 216 12.47 7.26 16.99
N GLY A 217 11.24 6.76 17.08
CA GLY A 217 10.61 6.43 18.35
C GLY A 217 10.67 4.94 18.64
N THR A 218 11.09 4.58 19.83
CA THR A 218 11.11 3.20 20.33
C THR A 218 10.30 3.11 21.63
N HIS A 219 9.35 2.19 21.71
CA HIS A 219 8.67 1.94 22.98
C HIS A 219 9.61 1.20 23.92
N VAL A 220 9.60 1.63 25.16
CA VAL A 220 10.10 0.88 26.29
C VAL A 220 8.88 0.23 26.93
N HIS A 221 8.64 -1.04 26.63
CA HIS A 221 7.55 -1.79 27.24
C HIS A 221 7.80 -1.89 28.75
N LEU A 222 6.98 -1.21 29.55
CA LEU A 222 6.78 -1.61 30.93
C LEU A 222 5.96 -2.90 30.90
N ALA A 223 6.37 -3.91 31.67
CA ALA A 223 5.74 -5.22 31.69
C ALA A 223 4.28 -5.15 32.21
N SER A 224 3.33 -4.78 31.35
CA SER A 224 1.89 -4.85 31.62
C SER A 224 1.32 -6.14 31.02
N TRP A 225 1.03 -7.09 31.90
CA TRP A 225 0.72 -8.49 31.61
C TRP A 225 -0.77 -8.76 31.32
N HIS A 226 -1.42 -8.05 30.39
CA HIS A 226 -2.88 -8.18 30.35
C HIS A 226 -3.47 -8.44 28.95
N TRP A 227 -3.46 -7.49 28.01
CA TRP A 227 -4.28 -7.63 26.80
C TRP A 227 -3.48 -7.86 25.50
N GLU A 228 -2.36 -7.17 25.31
CA GLU A 228 -1.56 -7.22 24.08
C GLU A 228 -0.93 -8.62 23.86
N VAL A 229 -0.41 -9.21 24.94
CA VAL A 229 0.11 -10.58 24.91
C VAL A 229 -0.98 -11.61 24.60
N LEU A 230 -2.19 -11.40 25.14
CA LEU A 230 -3.33 -12.28 24.89
C LEU A 230 -3.79 -12.16 23.43
N SER A 231 -3.85 -10.96 22.89
CA SER A 231 -4.26 -10.73 21.49
C SER A 231 -3.26 -11.35 20.51
N ALA A 232 -1.95 -11.21 20.75
CA ALA A 232 -0.91 -11.88 19.97
C ALA A 232 -1.05 -13.41 20.03
N ALA A 233 -1.28 -13.98 21.21
CA ALA A 233 -1.49 -15.42 21.37
C ALA A 233 -2.74 -15.92 20.63
N VAL A 234 -3.83 -15.15 20.65
CA VAL A 234 -5.08 -15.46 19.92
C VAL A 234 -4.84 -15.41 18.40
N VAL A 235 -4.13 -14.41 17.89
CA VAL A 235 -3.76 -14.32 16.46
C VAL A 235 -2.95 -15.55 16.04
N ILE A 236 -1.94 -15.94 16.83
CA ILE A 236 -1.12 -17.13 16.55
C ILE A 236 -1.98 -18.40 16.57
N ALA A 237 -2.86 -18.56 17.57
CA ALA A 237 -3.73 -19.73 17.69
C ALA A 237 -4.71 -19.85 16.51
N LEU A 238 -5.33 -18.73 16.08
CA LEU A 238 -6.25 -18.72 14.94
C LEU A 238 -5.53 -18.97 13.62
N CYS A 239 -4.37 -18.34 13.40
CA CYS A 239 -3.57 -18.54 12.18
C CYS A 239 -3.04 -19.97 12.08
N THR A 240 -2.58 -20.56 13.19
CA THR A 240 -2.12 -21.96 13.22
C THR A 240 -3.27 -22.94 13.00
N ALA A 241 -4.43 -22.71 13.62
CA ALA A 241 -5.63 -23.51 13.36
C ALA A 241 -6.07 -23.41 11.88
N SER A 242 -6.02 -22.20 11.30
CA SER A 242 -6.30 -21.96 9.88
C SER A 242 -5.35 -22.73 8.99
N GLN A 243 -4.04 -22.65 9.27
CA GLN A 243 -3.02 -23.36 8.51
C GLN A 243 -3.15 -24.88 8.61
N LEU A 244 -3.51 -25.42 9.77
CA LEU A 244 -3.74 -26.86 9.96
C LEU A 244 -4.94 -27.36 9.13
N LEU A 245 -6.02 -26.58 9.03
CA LEU A 245 -7.15 -26.92 8.18
C LEU A 245 -6.81 -26.86 6.68
N VAL A 246 -6.03 -25.85 6.26
CA VAL A 246 -5.52 -25.76 4.88
C VAL A 246 -4.65 -26.97 4.54
N LEU A 247 -3.71 -27.34 5.42
CA LEU A 247 -2.86 -28.52 5.25
C LEU A 247 -3.65 -29.83 5.26
N ARG A 248 -4.66 -29.94 6.12
CA ARG A 248 -5.57 -31.10 6.14
C ARG A 248 -6.37 -31.23 4.85
N ASN A 249 -6.86 -30.12 4.29
CA ASN A 249 -7.56 -30.12 3.01
C ASN A 249 -6.63 -30.50 1.84
N MET A 250 -5.35 -30.08 1.88
CA MET A 250 -4.34 -30.46 0.88
C MET A 250 -3.95 -31.94 0.94
N ARG A 251 -3.87 -32.51 2.15
CA ARG A 251 -3.52 -33.91 2.43
C ARG A 251 -4.70 -34.87 2.33
N ALA A 252 -5.94 -34.37 2.26
CA ALA A 252 -7.12 -35.23 2.11
C ALA A 252 -7.00 -36.04 0.81
N PRO A 253 -7.15 -37.38 0.88
CA PRO A 253 -7.05 -38.24 -0.29
C PRO A 253 -8.11 -37.84 -1.31
N VAL A 254 -7.73 -37.85 -2.59
CA VAL A 254 -8.67 -37.65 -3.69
C VAL A 254 -9.67 -38.81 -3.66
N ALA A 255 -10.88 -38.53 -3.18
CA ALA A 255 -11.97 -39.49 -3.25
C ALA A 255 -12.33 -39.70 -4.74
N GLY A 256 -11.78 -40.77 -5.31
CA GLY A 256 -12.26 -41.37 -6.57
C GLY A 256 -11.36 -41.17 -7.79
N ARG A 257 -10.34 -42.04 -7.93
CA ARG A 257 -10.01 -42.64 -9.24
C ARG A 257 -9.30 -43.99 -9.08
N GLY A 258 -10.04 -44.98 -8.60
CA GLY A 258 -9.60 -46.37 -8.56
C GLY A 258 -10.81 -47.28 -8.40
N GLY A 259 -11.30 -47.85 -9.51
CA GLY A 259 -12.23 -48.97 -9.45
C GLY A 259 -11.48 -50.23 -9.00
N GLY A 260 -12.07 -50.99 -8.07
CA GLY A 260 -11.53 -52.29 -7.68
C GLY A 260 -11.85 -52.70 -6.24
N SER A 261 -13.00 -53.35 -6.07
CA SER A 261 -13.36 -54.40 -5.09
C SER A 261 -12.59 -54.54 -3.76
N GLY A 262 -13.34 -54.42 -2.65
CA GLY A 262 -13.22 -55.31 -1.49
C GLY A 262 -12.57 -54.74 -0.23
N GLY A 263 -13.36 -54.49 0.82
CA GLY A 263 -12.85 -54.31 2.19
C GLY A 263 -13.65 -53.33 3.03
N MET A 264 -14.46 -53.87 3.95
CA MET A 264 -15.25 -53.15 4.95
C MET A 264 -14.39 -52.20 5.80
N GLY A 265 -14.60 -50.89 5.66
CA GLY A 265 -13.95 -49.89 6.51
C GLY A 265 -13.95 -48.45 5.99
N ASP A 266 -14.93 -48.03 5.19
CA ASP A 266 -15.02 -46.64 4.69
C ASP A 266 -15.54 -45.70 5.79
N ILE A 267 -14.63 -45.22 6.64
CA ILE A 267 -14.87 -44.05 7.49
C ILE A 267 -14.80 -42.82 6.60
N ALA A 268 -15.98 -42.35 6.16
CA ALA A 268 -16.30 -41.03 5.65
C ALA A 268 -15.12 -40.16 5.18
N GLY A 269 -14.72 -40.35 3.92
CA GLY A 269 -13.83 -39.43 3.22
C GLY A 269 -14.45 -38.04 3.14
N VAL A 270 -13.77 -37.05 3.70
CA VAL A 270 -14.15 -35.64 3.51
C VAL A 270 -13.92 -35.29 2.04
N PRO A 271 -14.92 -34.79 1.31
CA PRO A 271 -14.70 -34.32 -0.06
C PRO A 271 -13.71 -33.15 -0.06
N ARG A 272 -12.66 -33.25 -0.88
CA ARG A 272 -11.69 -32.18 -1.12
C ARG A 272 -12.39 -31.03 -1.83
N PHE A 273 -12.36 -29.83 -1.25
CA PHE A 273 -12.84 -28.62 -1.93
C PHE A 273 -11.73 -28.08 -2.84
N ASN A 274 -12.10 -27.68 -4.06
CA ASN A 274 -11.17 -27.19 -5.07
C ASN A 274 -10.80 -25.72 -4.76
N LEU A 275 -9.85 -25.53 -3.85
CA LEU A 275 -9.20 -24.23 -3.64
C LEU A 275 -8.20 -24.01 -4.77
N SER A 276 -8.20 -22.83 -5.40
CA SER A 276 -7.17 -22.47 -6.37
C SER A 276 -5.80 -22.44 -5.68
N ARG A 277 -4.77 -22.91 -6.39
CA ARG A 277 -3.39 -23.02 -5.89
C ARG A 277 -2.85 -21.66 -5.43
N ASP A 278 -3.27 -20.59 -6.09
CA ASP A 278 -2.79 -19.23 -5.84
C ASP A 278 -3.31 -18.69 -4.50
N PHE A 279 -4.57 -18.97 -4.18
CA PHE A 279 -5.12 -18.59 -2.88
C PHE A 279 -4.59 -19.46 -1.75
N VAL A 280 -4.34 -20.76 -1.98
CA VAL A 280 -3.67 -21.60 -0.97
C VAL A 280 -2.28 -21.06 -0.64
N LEU A 281 -1.55 -20.58 -1.64
CA LEU A 281 -0.27 -19.91 -1.45
C LEU A 281 -0.46 -18.59 -0.67
N ALA A 282 -1.37 -17.72 -1.10
CA ALA A 282 -1.64 -16.44 -0.43
C ALA A 282 -2.06 -16.64 1.04
N MET A 283 -2.92 -17.62 1.33
CA MET A 283 -3.32 -18.01 2.69
C MET A 283 -2.15 -18.51 3.52
N THR A 284 -1.29 -19.36 2.94
CA THR A 284 -0.14 -19.91 3.65
C THR A 284 0.88 -18.82 3.97
N VAL A 285 1.16 -17.94 3.01
CA VAL A 285 2.08 -16.80 3.20
C VAL A 285 1.48 -15.79 4.18
N GLY A 286 0.19 -15.49 4.08
CA GLY A 286 -0.51 -14.59 5.00
C GLY A 286 -0.53 -15.12 6.44
N ASN A 287 -0.88 -16.39 6.64
CA ASN A 287 -0.81 -17.04 7.95
C ASN A 287 0.62 -17.04 8.51
N ALA A 288 1.63 -17.32 7.67
CA ALA A 288 3.03 -17.27 8.09
C ALA A 288 3.45 -15.85 8.51
N ALA A 289 3.09 -14.83 7.73
CA ALA A 289 3.34 -13.43 8.06
C ALA A 289 2.66 -13.02 9.36
N ASN A 290 1.38 -13.38 9.57
CA ASN A 290 0.68 -13.08 10.82
C ASN A 290 1.28 -13.80 12.04
N ILE A 291 1.71 -15.06 11.90
CA ILE A 291 2.37 -15.80 12.98
C ILE A 291 3.74 -15.17 13.31
N LEU A 292 4.53 -14.83 12.29
CA LEU A 292 5.83 -14.18 12.46
C LEU A 292 5.67 -12.79 13.08
N GLY A 293 4.74 -11.98 12.56
CA GLY A 293 4.44 -10.65 13.06
C GLY A 293 3.98 -10.67 14.51
N ALA A 294 3.00 -11.52 14.85
CA ALA A 294 2.51 -11.65 16.23
C ALA A 294 3.56 -12.24 17.18
N GLY A 295 4.45 -13.11 16.67
CA GLY A 295 5.59 -13.62 17.44
C GLY A 295 6.64 -12.56 17.73
N LEU A 296 6.98 -11.73 16.74
CA LEU A 296 7.88 -10.59 16.93
C LEU A 296 7.28 -9.56 17.90
N ASP A 297 5.98 -9.31 17.77
CA ASP A 297 5.23 -8.43 18.65
C ASP A 297 5.25 -8.96 20.10
N PHE A 298 4.99 -10.24 20.31
CA PHE A 298 5.12 -10.89 21.62
C PHE A 298 6.54 -10.76 22.20
N CYS A 299 7.58 -10.98 21.38
CA CYS A 299 8.98 -10.80 21.80
C CYS A 299 9.31 -9.35 22.17
N GLN A 300 8.67 -8.38 21.52
CA GLN A 300 8.83 -6.95 21.84
C GLN A 300 8.17 -6.61 23.18
N HIS A 301 6.95 -7.08 23.42
CA HIS A 301 6.22 -6.89 24.67
C HIS A 301 6.88 -7.59 25.88
N THR A 302 7.54 -8.72 25.65
CA THR A 302 8.30 -9.45 26.70
C THR A 302 9.70 -8.89 26.94
N GLY A 303 10.14 -7.88 26.18
CA GLY A 303 11.47 -7.29 26.29
C GLY A 303 12.60 -8.13 25.69
N ALA A 304 12.27 -9.24 25.00
CA ALA A 304 13.26 -10.09 24.33
C ALA A 304 13.84 -9.44 23.06
N LEU A 305 13.11 -8.52 22.44
CA LEU A 305 13.54 -7.78 21.25
C LEU A 305 13.20 -6.28 21.39
N SER A 306 14.20 -5.40 21.41
CA SER A 306 13.99 -3.94 21.59
C SER A 306 13.89 -3.16 20.27
N THR A 307 14.26 -3.76 19.14
CA THR A 307 14.40 -3.07 17.85
C THR A 307 13.49 -3.72 16.78
N GLY A 308 13.03 -2.95 15.79
CA GLY A 308 12.37 -3.49 14.60
C GLY A 308 10.84 -3.40 14.56
N ARG A 309 10.21 -2.52 15.34
CA ARG A 309 8.74 -2.32 15.35
C ARG A 309 8.16 -1.98 13.97
N ASP A 310 8.83 -1.13 13.20
CA ASP A 310 8.37 -0.77 11.85
C ASP A 310 8.26 -2.01 10.94
N ILE A 311 9.20 -2.95 11.10
CA ILE A 311 9.19 -4.23 10.39
C ILE A 311 8.07 -5.13 10.92
N THR A 312 7.89 -5.22 12.24
CA THR A 312 6.78 -5.96 12.85
C THR A 312 5.42 -5.48 12.32
N ARG A 313 5.18 -4.16 12.33
CA ARG A 313 3.96 -3.53 11.81
C ARG A 313 3.78 -3.78 10.32
N ALA A 314 4.85 -3.69 9.53
CA ALA A 314 4.80 -3.99 8.10
C ALA A 314 4.43 -5.47 7.84
N VAL A 315 5.02 -6.41 8.59
CA VAL A 315 4.73 -7.84 8.45
C VAL A 315 3.31 -8.18 8.87
N LEU A 316 2.82 -7.62 9.98
CA LEU A 316 1.43 -7.74 10.42
C LEU A 316 0.45 -7.13 9.40
N GLY A 317 0.77 -5.96 8.85
CA GLY A 317 -0.02 -5.29 7.82
C GLY A 317 -0.13 -6.12 6.53
N VAL A 318 0.99 -6.66 6.06
CA VAL A 318 1.01 -7.57 4.90
C VAL A 318 0.23 -8.85 5.19
N GLY A 319 0.38 -9.42 6.38
CA GLY A 319 -0.36 -10.62 6.79
C GLY A 319 -1.87 -10.39 6.86
N CYS A 320 -2.32 -9.24 7.35
CA CYS A 320 -3.73 -8.85 7.37
C CYS A 320 -4.27 -8.62 5.95
N PHE A 321 -3.53 -7.92 5.09
CA PHE A 321 -3.89 -7.74 3.68
C PHE A 321 -4.04 -9.09 2.97
N LEU A 322 -3.11 -10.03 3.18
CA LEU A 322 -3.19 -11.36 2.60
C LEU A 322 -4.36 -12.17 3.17
N ALA A 323 -4.72 -11.99 4.45
CA ALA A 323 -5.91 -12.59 5.02
C ALA A 323 -7.19 -12.11 4.32
N TRP A 324 -7.34 -10.79 4.10
CA TRP A 324 -8.48 -10.24 3.36
C TRP A 324 -8.52 -10.67 1.89
N THR A 325 -7.39 -10.63 1.18
CA THR A 325 -7.33 -11.09 -0.21
C THR A 325 -7.68 -12.57 -0.34
N SER A 326 -7.35 -13.39 0.66
CA SER A 326 -7.73 -14.80 0.67
C SER A 326 -9.23 -15.05 0.76
N LEU A 327 -10.01 -14.09 1.27
CA LEU A 327 -11.47 -14.20 1.32
C LEU A 327 -12.10 -14.09 -0.07
N ILE A 328 -11.43 -13.47 -1.04
CA ILE A 328 -11.93 -13.27 -2.41
C ILE A 328 -12.32 -14.60 -3.08
N GLN A 329 -11.59 -15.69 -2.82
CA GLN A 329 -11.89 -17.02 -3.39
C GLN A 329 -13.29 -17.54 -3.03
N HIS A 330 -13.89 -17.07 -1.94
CA HIS A 330 -15.22 -17.51 -1.52
C HIS A 330 -16.33 -16.78 -2.27
N PHE A 331 -16.03 -15.59 -2.82
CA PHE A 331 -16.94 -14.82 -3.66
C PHE A 331 -16.95 -15.33 -5.11
N GLU A 332 -15.94 -16.10 -5.55
CA GLU A 332 -15.90 -16.74 -6.89
C GLU A 332 -17.12 -17.62 -7.17
N ARG A 333 -17.83 -18.09 -6.14
CA ARG A 333 -19.01 -18.96 -6.33
C ARG A 333 -20.28 -18.18 -6.71
N LEU A 334 -20.21 -16.86 -6.76
CA LEU A 334 -21.30 -16.00 -7.20
C LEU A 334 -21.12 -15.68 -8.71
N PRO A 335 -22.12 -15.97 -9.58
CA PRO A 335 -21.98 -15.86 -11.04
C PRO A 335 -21.39 -14.56 -11.61
N PRO A 336 -21.74 -13.35 -11.12
CA PRO A 336 -21.15 -12.12 -11.65
C PRO A 336 -19.70 -11.89 -11.19
N TYR A 337 -19.34 -12.35 -9.99
CA TYR A 337 -18.01 -12.17 -9.41
C TYR A 337 -16.99 -13.15 -10.03
N ASP A 338 -17.42 -14.37 -10.35
CA ASP A 338 -16.60 -15.38 -11.02
C ASP A 338 -16.06 -14.85 -12.36
N THR A 339 -16.92 -14.20 -13.16
CA THR A 339 -16.53 -13.66 -14.47
C THR A 339 -15.46 -12.58 -14.35
N ALA A 340 -15.61 -11.66 -13.40
CA ALA A 340 -14.63 -10.59 -13.16
C ALA A 340 -13.29 -11.15 -12.64
N TRP A 341 -13.34 -12.13 -11.74
CA TRP A 341 -12.15 -12.77 -11.21
C TRP A 341 -11.38 -13.55 -12.28
N ILE A 342 -12.07 -14.36 -13.09
CA ILE A 342 -11.48 -15.09 -14.22
C ILE A 342 -10.82 -14.12 -15.21
N ALA A 343 -11.44 -12.96 -15.46
CA ALA A 343 -10.89 -11.93 -16.33
C ALA A 343 -9.57 -11.37 -15.79
N VAL A 344 -9.52 -11.01 -14.50
CA VAL A 344 -8.31 -10.51 -13.85
C VAL A 344 -7.22 -11.59 -13.85
N HIS A 345 -7.56 -12.83 -13.48
CA HIS A 345 -6.58 -13.90 -13.40
C HIS A 345 -5.96 -14.26 -14.76
N LYS A 346 -6.76 -14.22 -15.84
CA LYS A 346 -6.25 -14.45 -17.21
C LYS A 346 -5.52 -13.23 -17.78
N GLY A 347 -6.01 -12.02 -17.49
CA GLY A 347 -5.47 -10.77 -18.02
C GLY A 347 -4.16 -10.34 -17.34
N LEU A 348 -4.05 -10.50 -16.03
CA LEU A 348 -2.90 -10.07 -15.23
C LEU A 348 -1.54 -10.58 -15.75
N PRO A 349 -1.32 -11.88 -16.06
CA PRO A 349 -0.03 -12.33 -16.58
C PRO A 349 0.30 -11.74 -17.96
N VAL A 350 -0.70 -11.46 -18.80
CA VAL A 350 -0.51 -10.82 -20.11
C VAL A 350 -0.13 -9.35 -19.92
N VAL A 351 -0.83 -8.65 -19.02
CA VAL A 351 -0.52 -7.27 -18.62
C VAL A 351 0.89 -7.18 -18.04
N MET A 352 1.28 -8.09 -17.14
CA MET A 352 2.63 -8.09 -16.54
C MET A 352 3.73 -8.30 -17.59
N ARG A 353 3.53 -9.19 -18.56
CA ARG A 353 4.48 -9.37 -19.67
C ARG A 353 4.62 -8.11 -20.52
N PHE A 354 3.49 -7.46 -20.83
CA PHE A 354 3.50 -6.18 -21.56
C PHE A 354 4.15 -5.06 -20.73
N ALA A 355 3.89 -4.99 -19.43
CA ALA A 355 4.50 -4.02 -18.52
C ALA A 355 6.02 -4.18 -18.43
N VAL A 356 6.52 -5.41 -18.33
CA VAL A 356 7.97 -5.71 -18.39
C VAL A 356 8.56 -5.28 -19.74
N GLY A 357 7.81 -5.46 -20.84
CA GLY A 357 8.20 -4.96 -22.17
C GLY A 357 8.22 -3.42 -22.29
N ALA A 358 7.35 -2.73 -21.55
CA ALA A 358 7.28 -1.26 -21.51
C ALA A 358 8.28 -0.62 -20.53
N ALA A 359 8.80 -1.38 -19.56
CA ALA A 359 9.70 -0.89 -18.52
C ALA A 359 10.99 -0.24 -19.07
N PRO A 360 11.68 -0.77 -20.10
CA PRO A 360 12.84 -0.11 -20.70
C PRO A 360 12.51 1.28 -21.27
N LEU A 361 11.30 1.47 -21.80
CA LEU A 361 10.86 2.77 -22.30
C LEU A 361 10.68 3.75 -21.14
N LEU A 362 10.05 3.31 -20.04
CA LEU A 362 9.87 4.15 -18.85
C LEU A 362 11.22 4.55 -18.24
N LEU A 363 12.16 3.61 -18.15
CA LEU A 363 13.52 3.88 -17.70
C LEU A 363 14.27 4.81 -18.67
N GLY A 364 14.06 4.66 -19.97
CA GLY A 364 14.61 5.57 -20.98
C GLY A 364 14.12 7.00 -20.79
N PHE A 365 12.81 7.20 -20.58
CA PHE A 365 12.25 8.51 -20.24
C PHE A 365 12.76 9.03 -18.89
N ALA A 366 12.85 8.19 -17.86
CA ALA A 366 13.40 8.60 -16.56
C ALA A 366 14.86 9.09 -16.68
N CYS A 367 15.70 8.35 -17.39
CA CYS A 367 17.10 8.73 -17.65
C CYS A 367 17.21 9.99 -18.50
N LEU A 368 16.37 10.14 -19.53
CA LEU A 368 16.29 11.35 -20.34
C LEU A 368 15.87 12.56 -19.49
N GLY A 369 14.85 12.40 -18.65
CA GLY A 369 14.37 13.43 -17.73
C GLY A 369 15.42 13.85 -16.71
N MET A 370 16.15 12.89 -16.13
CA MET A 370 17.30 13.19 -15.26
C MET A 370 18.40 13.94 -16.00
N GLY A 371 18.81 13.49 -17.19
CA GLY A 371 19.83 14.17 -17.98
C GLY A 371 19.45 15.59 -18.40
N LEU A 372 18.17 15.84 -18.67
CA LEU A 372 17.70 17.15 -19.12
C LEU A 372 17.31 18.09 -17.96
N PHE A 373 16.77 17.59 -16.85
CA PHE A 373 16.08 18.43 -15.86
C PHE A 373 16.59 18.28 -14.42
N SER A 374 17.59 17.43 -14.16
CA SER A 374 18.16 17.24 -12.80
C SER A 374 18.65 18.52 -12.14
N GLU A 375 19.20 19.46 -12.91
CA GLU A 375 19.69 20.76 -12.39
C GLU A 375 18.56 21.78 -12.15
N VAL A 376 17.37 21.57 -12.75
CA VAL A 376 16.27 22.55 -12.74
C VAL A 376 15.20 22.19 -11.71
N THR A 377 14.91 20.90 -11.52
CA THR A 377 13.88 20.45 -10.57
C THR A 377 14.36 19.27 -9.72
N ASP A 378 13.99 19.30 -8.45
CA ASP A 378 14.24 18.21 -7.50
C ASP A 378 13.47 16.92 -7.89
N LYS A 379 12.41 17.02 -8.69
CA LYS A 379 11.60 15.86 -9.14
C LYS A 379 12.42 14.87 -9.98
N PHE A 380 13.46 15.35 -10.68
CA PHE A 380 14.37 14.53 -11.48
C PHE A 380 15.78 14.44 -10.87
N SER A 381 15.92 14.67 -9.57
CA SER A 381 17.21 14.60 -8.84
C SER A 381 17.77 13.19 -8.69
N SER A 382 16.91 12.18 -8.63
CA SER A 382 17.28 10.76 -8.49
C SER A 382 16.38 9.89 -9.37
N LEU A 383 16.84 8.68 -9.67
CA LEU A 383 16.07 7.73 -10.47
C LEU A 383 14.73 7.38 -9.80
N GLU A 384 14.73 7.22 -8.47
CA GLU A 384 13.52 6.96 -7.69
C GLU A 384 12.51 8.10 -7.81
N ASN A 385 12.96 9.34 -7.60
CA ASN A 385 12.11 10.53 -7.72
C ASN A 385 11.59 10.71 -9.16
N ALA A 386 12.44 10.45 -10.15
CA ALA A 386 12.07 10.52 -11.56
C ALA A 386 11.00 9.48 -11.91
N LEU A 387 11.16 8.23 -11.44
CA LEU A 387 10.18 7.16 -11.65
C LEU A 387 8.86 7.45 -10.94
N MET A 388 8.89 7.92 -9.68
CA MET A 388 7.69 8.33 -8.95
C MET A 388 6.97 9.47 -9.64
N THR A 389 7.71 10.49 -10.09
CA THR A 389 7.15 11.64 -10.82
C THR A 389 6.48 11.18 -12.13
N LEU A 390 7.17 10.37 -12.93
CA LEU A 390 6.62 9.85 -14.18
C LEU A 390 5.44 8.90 -13.95
N PHE A 391 5.44 8.13 -12.86
CA PHE A 391 4.32 7.30 -12.46
C PHE A 391 3.09 8.14 -12.07
N SER A 392 3.27 9.21 -11.29
CA SER A 392 2.19 10.15 -10.96
C SER A 392 1.66 10.87 -12.21
N VAL A 393 2.54 11.27 -13.14
CA VAL A 393 2.15 11.87 -14.43
C VAL A 393 1.38 10.87 -15.29
N MET A 394 1.80 9.61 -15.36
CA MET A 394 1.11 8.54 -16.10
C MET A 394 -0.32 8.32 -15.59
N ASN A 395 -0.57 8.54 -14.29
CA ASN A 395 -1.91 8.49 -13.68
C ASN A 395 -2.68 9.81 -13.73
N GLY A 396 -2.06 10.89 -14.24
CA GLY A 396 -2.71 12.19 -14.46
C GLY A 396 -2.69 13.18 -13.30
N ASP A 397 -1.89 12.94 -12.25
CA ASP A 397 -1.94 13.72 -10.99
C ASP A 397 -1.27 15.11 -11.11
N VAL A 398 0.00 15.17 -11.54
CA VAL A 398 0.86 16.36 -11.41
C VAL A 398 1.34 16.95 -12.74
N ILE A 399 0.55 16.82 -13.82
CA ILE A 399 0.98 17.21 -15.18
C ILE A 399 1.31 18.71 -15.28
N LEU A 400 0.40 19.58 -14.82
CA LEU A 400 0.58 21.04 -14.92
C LEU A 400 1.69 21.57 -14.01
N GLU A 401 1.79 21.03 -12.80
CA GLU A 401 2.85 21.39 -11.85
C GLU A 401 4.22 21.03 -12.42
N THR A 402 4.33 19.83 -12.99
CA THR A 402 5.60 19.34 -13.57
C THR A 402 5.99 20.16 -14.81
N SER A 403 5.04 20.57 -15.65
CA SER A 403 5.32 21.47 -16.80
C SER A 403 5.84 22.83 -16.34
N ARG A 404 5.24 23.41 -15.28
CA ARG A 404 5.72 24.68 -14.72
C ARG A 404 7.12 24.57 -14.12
N GLU A 405 7.45 23.46 -13.48
CA GLU A 405 8.77 23.27 -12.88
C GLU A 405 9.87 22.94 -13.88
N LEU A 406 9.53 22.36 -15.03
CA LEU A 406 10.51 21.94 -16.04
C LEU A 406 11.18 23.08 -16.82
N HIS A 407 10.95 24.35 -16.42
CA HIS A 407 11.25 25.63 -17.08
C HIS A 407 12.55 25.70 -17.92
N LYS A 408 12.55 24.99 -19.06
CA LYS A 408 13.54 25.04 -20.15
C LYS A 408 12.86 25.41 -21.48
N GLY A 409 11.86 26.29 -21.41
CA GLY A 409 11.03 26.69 -22.55
C GLY A 409 10.29 25.50 -23.17
N ALA A 410 10.15 25.51 -24.51
CA ALA A 410 9.37 24.51 -25.24
C ALA A 410 9.87 23.05 -25.10
N LEU A 411 11.13 22.85 -24.67
CA LEU A 411 11.71 21.51 -24.55
C LEU A 411 11.10 20.71 -23.39
N GLY A 412 10.81 21.38 -22.27
CA GLY A 412 10.15 20.75 -21.12
C GLY A 412 8.71 20.34 -21.43
N ASP A 413 7.96 21.25 -22.06
CA ASP A 413 6.59 20.97 -22.50
C ASP A 413 6.55 19.87 -23.56
N LEU A 414 7.47 19.88 -24.53
CA LEU A 414 7.57 18.83 -25.54
C LEU A 414 7.86 17.47 -24.90
N TYR A 415 8.79 17.40 -23.94
CA TYR A 415 9.10 16.17 -23.20
C TYR A 415 7.86 15.60 -22.50
N LEU A 416 7.12 16.42 -21.76
CA LEU A 416 5.91 15.99 -21.06
C LEU A 416 4.80 15.59 -22.02
N VAL A 417 4.57 16.36 -23.09
CA VAL A 417 3.55 16.03 -24.09
C VAL A 417 3.89 14.71 -24.78
N CYS A 418 5.15 14.47 -25.14
CA CYS A 418 5.59 13.20 -25.69
C CYS A 418 5.40 12.05 -24.70
N PHE A 419 5.76 12.24 -23.43
CA PHE A 419 5.57 11.23 -22.40
C PHE A 419 4.09 10.89 -22.20
N VAL A 420 3.22 11.90 -22.06
CA VAL A 420 1.77 11.74 -21.92
C VAL A 420 1.17 11.04 -23.14
N ALA A 421 1.57 11.44 -24.35
CA ALA A 421 1.07 10.83 -25.58
C ALA A 421 1.40 9.34 -25.66
N VAL A 422 2.62 8.95 -25.27
CA VAL A 422 3.05 7.56 -25.31
C VAL A 422 2.47 6.76 -24.14
N PHE A 423 2.62 7.22 -22.90
CA PHE A 423 2.24 6.43 -21.74
C PHE A 423 0.73 6.42 -21.47
N ILE A 424 0.06 7.58 -21.57
CA ILE A 424 -1.38 7.65 -21.29
C ILE A 424 -2.19 7.18 -22.50
N PHE A 425 -1.93 7.70 -23.70
CA PHE A 425 -2.77 7.35 -24.84
C PHE A 425 -2.43 6.00 -25.48
N VAL A 426 -1.16 5.56 -25.44
CA VAL A 426 -0.79 4.26 -26.04
C VAL A 426 -0.72 3.17 -24.98
N ILE A 427 0.21 3.27 -24.01
CA ILE A 427 0.49 2.18 -23.08
C ILE A 427 -0.71 1.88 -22.16
N MET A 428 -1.31 2.91 -21.53
CA MET A 428 -2.49 2.72 -20.68
C MET A 428 -3.71 2.24 -21.46
N SER A 429 -3.89 2.70 -22.69
CA SER A 429 -4.99 2.21 -23.55
C SER A 429 -4.80 0.74 -23.95
N VAL A 430 -3.56 0.30 -24.20
CA VAL A 430 -3.25 -1.12 -24.41
C VAL A 430 -3.51 -1.95 -23.16
N PHE A 431 -3.14 -1.46 -21.96
CA PHE A 431 -3.47 -2.15 -20.71
C PHE A 431 -4.97 -2.35 -20.55
N ILE A 432 -5.77 -1.31 -20.77
CA ILE A 432 -7.23 -1.38 -20.71
C ILE A 432 -7.75 -2.38 -21.75
N SER A 433 -7.22 -2.35 -22.98
CA SER A 433 -7.62 -3.28 -24.04
C SER A 433 -7.33 -4.74 -23.72
N ILE A 434 -6.20 -5.05 -23.08
CA ILE A 434 -5.85 -6.43 -22.69
C ILE A 434 -6.83 -6.95 -21.62
N ILE A 435 -7.14 -6.13 -20.61
CA ILE A 435 -8.09 -6.51 -19.57
C ILE A 435 -9.51 -6.63 -20.14
N GLN A 436 -9.90 -5.74 -21.05
CA GLN A 436 -11.19 -5.78 -21.74
C GLN A 436 -11.35 -7.08 -22.54
N ASP A 437 -10.33 -7.49 -23.31
CA ASP A 437 -10.33 -8.75 -24.05
C ASP A 437 -10.42 -9.97 -23.11
N ALA A 438 -9.65 -9.97 -22.02
CA ALA A 438 -9.73 -11.02 -21.00
C ALA A 438 -11.13 -11.10 -20.35
N TYR A 439 -11.79 -9.96 -20.15
CA TYR A 439 -13.16 -9.88 -19.62
C TYR A 439 -14.20 -10.43 -20.60
N VAL A 440 -14.10 -10.08 -21.89
CA VAL A 440 -14.98 -10.64 -22.93
C VAL A 440 -14.81 -12.16 -23.01
N GLN A 441 -13.58 -12.66 -23.01
CA GLN A 441 -13.31 -14.10 -23.01
C GLN A 441 -13.83 -14.80 -21.75
N ALA A 442 -13.69 -14.19 -20.58
CA ALA A 442 -14.25 -14.72 -19.34
C ALA A 442 -15.78 -14.83 -19.40
N LYS A 443 -16.47 -13.79 -19.91
CA LYS A 443 -17.93 -13.78 -20.05
C LYS A 443 -18.46 -14.85 -21.01
N VAL A 444 -17.72 -15.14 -22.08
CA VAL A 444 -18.04 -16.25 -22.99
C VAL A 444 -17.87 -17.60 -22.30
N ALA A 445 -16.81 -17.77 -21.50
CA ALA A 445 -16.51 -19.00 -20.79
C ALA A 445 -17.50 -19.32 -19.66
N THR A 446 -18.02 -18.31 -18.94
CA THR A 446 -18.97 -18.48 -17.82
C THR A 446 -20.44 -18.60 -18.27
N GLY A 447 -20.71 -18.71 -19.56
CA GLY A 447 -22.06 -18.93 -20.11
C GLY A 447 -22.86 -17.66 -20.41
N GLY A 448 -22.36 -16.48 -20.04
CA GLY A 448 -22.93 -15.19 -20.46
C GLY A 448 -22.85 -14.91 -21.97
N GLY A 449 -22.07 -15.72 -22.71
CA GLY A 449 -21.95 -15.68 -24.17
C GLY A 449 -22.83 -16.67 -24.93
N ALA A 450 -23.60 -17.54 -24.26
CA ALA A 450 -24.44 -18.53 -24.95
C ALA A 450 -25.47 -17.87 -25.90
N GLY A 451 -25.99 -16.70 -25.55
CA GLY A 451 -26.88 -15.91 -26.42
C GLY A 451 -26.19 -15.26 -27.63
N MET A 452 -24.89 -14.92 -27.51
CA MET A 452 -24.15 -14.22 -28.57
C MET A 452 -23.53 -15.20 -29.58
N MET A 453 -23.12 -16.39 -29.14
CA MET A 453 -22.71 -17.50 -30.02
C MET A 453 -23.92 -18.16 -30.71
N ALA A 454 -25.09 -18.25 -30.06
CA ALA A 454 -26.32 -18.71 -30.70
C ALA A 454 -26.81 -17.75 -31.81
N ALA A 455 -26.53 -16.44 -31.68
CA ALA A 455 -26.82 -15.47 -32.72
C ALA A 455 -25.80 -15.48 -33.88
N GLY A 456 -24.53 -15.83 -33.61
CA GLY A 456 -23.46 -15.91 -34.62
C GLY A 456 -23.35 -17.24 -35.38
N LEU A 457 -23.98 -18.33 -34.89
CA LEU A 457 -23.93 -19.67 -35.51
C LEU A 457 -25.15 -20.01 -36.38
N ARG A 458 -26.01 -19.05 -36.73
CA ARG A 458 -26.91 -19.20 -37.89
C ARG A 458 -26.14 -18.88 -39.18
N ARG A 459 -25.31 -19.83 -39.61
CA ARG A 459 -24.83 -19.89 -41.00
C ARG A 459 -26.06 -20.09 -41.92
N PRO A 460 -26.28 -19.28 -42.97
CA PRO A 460 -27.18 -19.66 -44.04
C PRO A 460 -26.67 -20.98 -44.62
N GLY A 461 -27.52 -22.01 -44.61
CA GLY A 461 -27.16 -23.34 -45.09
C GLY A 461 -26.77 -23.30 -46.56
N TRP A 462 -25.54 -23.71 -46.87
CA TRP A 462 -25.11 -23.98 -48.23
C TRP A 462 -25.62 -25.38 -48.61
N SER A 463 -26.60 -25.43 -49.51
CA SER A 463 -27.04 -26.70 -50.12
C SER A 463 -25.95 -27.22 -51.05
N ARG A 464 -25.59 -28.50 -50.94
CA ARG A 464 -24.70 -29.19 -51.90
C ARG A 464 -25.37 -29.20 -53.28
N GLY A 465 -24.92 -28.33 -54.16
CA GLY A 465 -25.29 -28.28 -55.57
C GLY A 465 -24.83 -26.94 -56.13
N ASP A 466 -23.99 -27.00 -57.16
CA ASP A 466 -23.43 -25.89 -57.96
C ASP A 466 -22.02 -25.44 -57.56
N GLN A 467 -21.04 -26.01 -58.26
CA GLN A 467 -19.71 -25.42 -58.41
C GLN A 467 -19.78 -24.31 -59.47
N PRO A 468 -19.33 -23.07 -59.18
CA PRO A 468 -19.10 -22.11 -60.23
C PRO A 468 -17.72 -22.34 -60.87
N THR A 469 -17.72 -22.75 -62.13
CA THR A 469 -16.55 -22.70 -63.02
C THR A 469 -16.18 -21.24 -63.29
N PHE A 470 -14.93 -20.90 -62.99
CA PHE A 470 -14.33 -19.59 -63.21
C PHE A 470 -13.77 -19.51 -64.64
N GLN A 471 -14.37 -18.68 -65.50
CA GLN A 471 -13.79 -18.31 -66.80
C GLN A 471 -13.32 -16.85 -66.75
N ILE A 472 -12.01 -16.65 -66.90
CA ILE A 472 -11.41 -15.35 -67.24
C ILE A 472 -11.49 -15.19 -68.75
N ARG A 473 -12.02 -14.06 -69.23
CA ARG A 473 -11.78 -13.60 -70.60
C ARG A 473 -11.54 -12.10 -70.61
N GLY A 474 -10.27 -11.73 -70.77
CA GLY A 474 -9.84 -10.44 -71.30
C GLY A 474 -9.55 -10.55 -72.81
N GLU A 475 -9.22 -9.41 -73.41
CA GLU A 475 -9.03 -9.13 -74.85
C GLU A 475 -10.34 -8.94 -75.63
N GLY A 476 -10.52 -7.95 -76.50
CA GLY A 476 -9.61 -7.04 -77.18
C GLY A 476 -10.39 -6.44 -78.37
N ALA A 477 -9.84 -5.38 -78.96
CA ALA A 477 -10.46 -4.59 -80.04
C ALA A 477 -10.97 -5.39 -81.26
N GLY A 478 -12.01 -4.88 -81.92
CA GLY A 478 -12.48 -5.38 -83.22
C GLY A 478 -13.80 -4.75 -83.64
N ALA A 479 -13.89 -4.32 -84.90
CA ALA A 479 -14.81 -3.32 -85.42
C ALA A 479 -16.10 -3.86 -86.09
N THR A 480 -16.96 -2.89 -86.42
CA THR A 480 -17.94 -2.81 -87.54
C THR A 480 -19.42 -3.19 -87.34
N ALA A 481 -20.26 -2.22 -87.79
CA ALA A 481 -21.62 -2.28 -88.35
C ALA A 481 -22.77 -2.81 -87.46
N GLY A 482 -23.95 -2.21 -87.35
CA GLY A 482 -24.61 -1.09 -88.04
C GLY A 482 -26.13 -1.19 -87.75
N THR A 483 -26.87 -0.09 -87.95
CA THR A 483 -28.35 0.08 -87.93
C THR A 483 -29.03 -0.03 -86.55
N GLY A 484 -29.55 1.06 -85.96
CA GLY A 484 -30.86 1.71 -86.25
C GLY A 484 -31.89 1.15 -85.23
N THR A 485 -32.72 1.83 -84.44
CA THR A 485 -33.47 3.11 -84.42
C THR A 485 -34.07 3.13 -82.99
N GLY A 486 -34.15 4.21 -82.18
CA GLY A 486 -34.94 5.43 -82.34
C GLY A 486 -35.79 5.67 -81.07
N GLY A 487 -35.82 6.92 -80.58
CA GLY A 487 -36.81 7.51 -79.64
C GLY A 487 -36.63 7.17 -78.15
N GLY A 488 -36.70 8.09 -77.19
CA GLY A 488 -37.06 9.49 -77.19
C GLY A 488 -37.49 9.93 -75.78
N GLY A 489 -36.64 10.73 -75.12
CA GLY A 489 -37.02 11.87 -74.26
C GLY A 489 -37.51 11.66 -72.81
N PRO A 490 -37.32 12.68 -71.92
CA PRO A 490 -37.30 12.52 -70.45
C PRO A 490 -38.31 13.43 -69.69
N ALA A 491 -38.46 13.24 -68.38
CA ALA A 491 -39.06 14.22 -67.45
C ALA A 491 -38.49 13.99 -66.02
N ALA A 492 -37.62 14.86 -65.47
CA ALA A 492 -37.88 16.16 -64.83
C ALA A 492 -38.77 16.04 -63.58
N MET A 493 -38.18 16.17 -62.37
CA MET A 493 -38.30 17.32 -61.44
C MET A 493 -39.74 17.59 -60.97
N ARG A 494 -40.09 17.66 -59.67
CA ARG A 494 -39.49 18.47 -58.59
C ARG A 494 -40.22 18.17 -57.25
N PRO A 495 -39.71 18.64 -56.10
CA PRO A 495 -40.22 18.38 -54.75
C PRO A 495 -41.10 19.53 -54.20
N SER A 496 -41.87 19.24 -53.15
CA SER A 496 -42.58 20.22 -52.29
C SER A 496 -42.72 19.59 -50.89
N SER A 497 -42.00 20.05 -49.87
CA SER A 497 -42.27 21.20 -48.98
C SER A 497 -43.49 21.03 -48.06
N GLY A 498 -43.24 21.08 -46.75
CA GLY A 498 -44.10 21.81 -45.81
C GLY A 498 -44.66 21.06 -44.60
N SER A 499 -44.38 21.63 -43.41
CA SER A 499 -45.18 21.61 -42.17
C SER A 499 -45.20 20.29 -41.38
N GLY A 500 -44.88 20.21 -40.08
CA GLY A 500 -45.16 21.13 -38.99
C GLY A 500 -46.44 20.69 -38.27
N GLY A 501 -46.32 20.04 -37.11
CA GLY A 501 -47.46 19.65 -36.25
C GLY A 501 -47.12 18.50 -35.30
N GLY A 502 -47.15 18.77 -33.99
CA GLY A 502 -46.89 17.78 -32.94
C GLY A 502 -48.14 17.08 -32.39
N GLY A 503 -47.89 16.09 -31.53
CA GLY A 503 -48.84 15.54 -30.57
C GLY A 503 -49.41 14.15 -30.90
N GLY A 504 -49.40 13.27 -29.91
CA GLY A 504 -50.25 12.08 -29.84
C GLY A 504 -49.52 10.76 -30.10
N GLY A 505 -49.34 9.98 -29.05
CA GLY A 505 -48.63 8.70 -29.08
C GLY A 505 -49.37 7.59 -29.81
N ASP A 506 -48.63 6.48 -29.99
CA ASP A 506 -49.24 5.17 -30.09
C ASP A 506 -48.26 4.13 -29.52
N ASP A 507 -48.68 3.58 -28.38
CA ASP A 507 -48.15 2.38 -27.75
C ASP A 507 -48.35 1.20 -28.69
N ARG A 508 -47.26 0.52 -29.08
CA ARG A 508 -47.31 -0.89 -29.43
C ARG A 508 -45.90 -1.49 -29.49
N TYR A 509 -45.42 -2.00 -28.37
CA TYR A 509 -44.66 -3.26 -28.29
C TYR A 509 -44.60 -3.70 -26.81
N ARG A 510 -45.74 -4.20 -26.30
CA ARG A 510 -45.79 -4.96 -25.06
C ARG A 510 -45.74 -6.45 -25.42
N GLY A 511 -44.54 -7.00 -25.46
CA GLY A 511 -44.29 -8.44 -25.47
C GLY A 511 -43.86 -8.88 -24.07
N SER A 512 -44.80 -9.42 -23.31
CA SER A 512 -44.61 -10.04 -22.00
C SER A 512 -43.78 -11.31 -22.12
N LEU A 513 -42.66 -11.41 -21.41
CA LEU A 513 -42.05 -12.69 -21.02
C LEU A 513 -41.43 -12.57 -19.62
N GLY A 514 -42.09 -13.22 -18.65
CA GLY A 514 -41.47 -14.09 -17.65
C GLY A 514 -40.57 -13.45 -16.60
N GLY A 515 -41.09 -13.36 -15.37
CA GLY A 515 -40.32 -12.98 -14.18
C GLY A 515 -39.18 -13.95 -13.87
N GLY A 516 -38.04 -13.35 -13.56
CA GLY A 516 -36.94 -13.89 -12.76
C GLY A 516 -36.40 -12.72 -11.95
N ASP A 517 -36.32 -12.88 -10.64
CA ASP A 517 -35.93 -11.84 -9.69
C ASP A 517 -34.43 -11.49 -9.83
N ASP A 518 -34.09 -10.66 -10.81
CA ASP A 518 -32.77 -10.05 -10.93
C ASP A 518 -32.68 -8.83 -10.01
N LEU A 519 -32.01 -9.00 -8.86
CA LEU A 519 -31.73 -7.92 -7.91
C LEU A 519 -30.92 -6.82 -8.61
N SER A 520 -31.51 -5.63 -8.76
CA SER A 520 -30.84 -4.48 -9.36
C SER A 520 -29.65 -4.01 -8.51
N VAL A 521 -28.62 -3.45 -9.14
CA VAL A 521 -27.41 -2.88 -8.48
C VAL A 521 -27.77 -1.88 -7.36
N VAL A 522 -28.91 -1.21 -7.47
CA VAL A 522 -29.44 -0.29 -6.46
C VAL A 522 -29.94 -1.02 -5.21
N GLN A 523 -30.56 -2.20 -5.35
CA GLN A 523 -30.95 -3.05 -4.23
C GLN A 523 -29.75 -3.74 -3.57
N LEU A 524 -28.69 -4.03 -4.34
CA LEU A 524 -27.41 -4.52 -3.79
C LEU A 524 -26.69 -3.43 -3.00
N ALA A 525 -26.66 -2.19 -3.50
CA ALA A 525 -26.12 -1.05 -2.78
C ALA A 525 -26.89 -0.81 -1.48
N ALA A 526 -28.23 -0.83 -1.51
CA ALA A 526 -29.08 -0.71 -0.34
C ALA A 526 -28.78 -1.81 0.70
N ARG A 527 -28.65 -3.07 0.27
CA ARG A 527 -28.25 -4.19 1.15
C ARG A 527 -26.83 -4.08 1.67
N LEU A 528 -25.90 -3.48 0.92
CA LEU A 528 -24.53 -3.25 1.39
C LEU A 528 -24.50 -2.17 2.47
N THR A 529 -25.32 -1.11 2.33
CA THR A 529 -25.51 -0.11 3.38
C THR A 529 -26.20 -0.70 4.62
N ASP A 530 -27.19 -1.57 4.44
CA ASP A 530 -27.81 -2.28 5.57
C ASP A 530 -26.81 -3.21 6.26
N LEU A 531 -25.98 -3.94 5.49
CA LEU A 531 -24.94 -4.83 6.04
C LEU A 531 -23.81 -4.04 6.72
N MET A 532 -23.49 -2.86 6.23
CA MET A 532 -22.58 -1.91 6.90
C MET A 532 -23.20 -1.33 8.18
N GLY A 533 -24.53 -1.13 8.19
CA GLY A 533 -25.30 -0.73 9.37
C GLY A 533 -25.34 -1.83 10.43
N GLU A 534 -25.60 -3.08 10.03
CA GLU A 534 -25.53 -4.27 10.88
C GLU A 534 -24.10 -4.53 11.37
N MET A 535 -23.07 -4.29 10.55
CA MET A 535 -21.67 -4.34 11.00
C MET A 535 -21.35 -3.25 12.02
N ARG A 536 -21.86 -2.04 11.86
CA ARG A 536 -21.73 -0.98 12.89
C ARG A 536 -22.47 -1.33 14.17
N ALA A 537 -23.65 -1.94 14.07
CA ALA A 537 -24.40 -2.42 15.22
C ALA A 537 -23.67 -3.58 15.93
N MET A 538 -23.10 -4.53 15.19
CA MET A 538 -22.25 -5.60 15.75
C MET A 538 -20.95 -5.07 16.35
N MET A 539 -20.34 -4.03 15.76
CA MET A 539 -19.17 -3.37 16.34
C MET A 539 -19.53 -2.63 17.63
N ALA A 540 -20.66 -1.94 17.67
CA ALA A 540 -21.16 -1.30 18.89
C ALA A 540 -21.59 -2.32 19.96
N GLU A 541 -22.15 -3.47 19.55
CA GLU A 541 -22.49 -4.58 20.45
C GLU A 541 -21.22 -5.29 20.96
N ALA A 542 -20.16 -5.38 20.16
CA ALA A 542 -18.85 -5.88 20.58
C ALA A 542 -18.13 -4.91 21.52
N GLU A 543 -18.22 -3.60 21.30
CA GLU A 543 -17.78 -2.57 22.24
C GLU A 543 -18.58 -2.58 23.54
N GLY A 544 -19.90 -2.82 23.46
CA GLY A 544 -20.78 -3.02 24.61
C GLY A 544 -20.48 -4.31 25.37
N LEU A 545 -20.17 -5.41 24.68
CA LEU A 545 -19.72 -6.66 25.29
C LEU A 545 -18.37 -6.46 25.97
N HIS A 546 -17.47 -5.70 25.35
CA HIS A 546 -16.17 -5.33 25.90
C HIS A 546 -16.33 -4.48 27.17
N ALA A 547 -17.21 -3.48 27.17
CA ALA A 547 -17.52 -2.67 28.35
C ALA A 547 -18.21 -3.46 29.47
N ALA A 548 -19.17 -4.33 29.13
CA ALA A 548 -19.87 -5.18 30.10
C ALA A 548 -18.96 -6.27 30.70
N LEU A 549 -18.01 -6.81 29.92
CA LEU A 549 -17.00 -7.74 30.43
C LEU A 549 -16.03 -7.03 31.39
N VAL A 550 -15.67 -5.77 31.08
CA VAL A 550 -14.84 -4.92 31.96
C VAL A 550 -15.57 -4.62 33.28
N GLU A 551 -16.86 -4.25 33.26
CA GLU A 551 -17.64 -4.04 34.49
C GLU A 551 -17.86 -5.32 35.31
N ALA A 552 -18.13 -6.46 34.66
CA ALA A 552 -18.33 -7.74 35.36
C ALA A 552 -17.06 -8.23 36.07
N ILE A 553 -15.88 -7.94 35.50
CA ILE A 553 -14.58 -8.34 36.06
C ILE A 553 -14.11 -7.37 37.15
N VAL A 554 -14.33 -6.06 36.97
CA VAL A 554 -14.01 -5.05 38.00
C VAL A 554 -14.98 -5.12 39.20
N GLY A 555 -16.27 -5.38 38.95
CA GLY A 555 -17.29 -5.55 39.99
C GLY A 555 -17.13 -6.85 40.81
N GLY A 556 -16.56 -7.90 40.21
CA GLY A 556 -16.28 -9.18 40.89
C GLY A 556 -15.16 -9.12 41.94
N CYS A 557 -14.30 -8.09 41.90
CA CYS A 557 -13.21 -7.91 42.87
C CYS A 557 -13.61 -7.13 44.14
N ALA A 558 -14.83 -6.58 44.21
CA ALA A 558 -15.26 -5.75 45.35
C ALA A 558 -16.00 -6.51 46.47
N SER A 559 -16.31 -7.80 46.31
CA SER A 559 -16.94 -8.62 47.37
C SER A 559 -15.94 -9.63 47.96
N GLY A 560 -15.03 -9.15 48.80
CA GLY A 560 -14.19 -10.00 49.64
C GLY A 560 -14.98 -10.64 50.79
N PRO A 561 -14.73 -11.91 51.15
CA PRO A 561 -15.45 -12.59 52.23
C PRO A 561 -15.00 -12.07 53.60
N SER A 562 -15.97 -11.65 54.42
CA SER A 562 -15.78 -11.30 55.83
C SER A 562 -15.31 -12.52 56.63
N ARG A 563 -14.02 -12.56 56.97
CA ARG A 563 -13.45 -13.53 57.90
C ARG A 563 -13.91 -13.21 59.32
N GLY A 564 -14.81 -14.03 59.85
CA GLY A 564 -15.12 -14.10 61.27
C GLY A 564 -13.91 -14.59 62.06
N GLY A 565 -13.37 -13.71 62.91
CA GLY A 565 -12.37 -14.04 63.92
C GLY A 565 -13.06 -14.52 65.18
N GLY A 566 -13.12 -15.84 65.38
CA GLY A 566 -13.40 -16.45 66.67
C GLY A 566 -12.13 -16.55 67.50
N GLY A 567 -11.96 -15.63 68.44
CA GLY A 567 -11.04 -15.76 69.56
C GLY A 567 -11.86 -15.82 70.84
N GLY A 568 -12.01 -17.02 71.40
CA GLY A 568 -12.59 -17.18 72.73
C GLY A 568 -11.59 -16.83 73.83
N GLY A 569 -12.12 -16.45 74.99
CA GLY A 569 -11.46 -16.72 76.26
C GLY A 569 -11.10 -15.52 77.12
N GLY A 570 -12.11 -14.76 77.53
CA GLY A 570 -12.07 -13.90 78.71
C GLY A 570 -13.49 -13.67 79.22
N GLY A 571 -13.92 -14.48 80.19
CA GLY A 571 -15.24 -14.42 80.84
C GLY A 571 -16.14 -15.61 80.52
#